data_AF-A0A0F9KGP3-F1
#
_entry.id   AF-A0A0F9KGP3-F1
#
_cell.length_a   1.000
_cell.length_b   1.000
_cell.length_c   1.000
_cell.angle_alpha   90.00
_cell.angle_beta   90.00
_cell.angle_gamma   90.00
#
_symmetry.space_group_name_H-M   'P 1'
#
loop_
_entity.id
_entity.type
_entity.pdbx_description
1 polymer ?
#
loop_
_entity_poly.entity_id
_entity_poly.type
_entity_poly.pdbx_seq_one_letter_code
_entity_poly.pdbx_strand_id
1 'polypeptide(L)' 'MIKDISEYPYQGDRHIDLTGPKGNAFCLFAIAEDLAKQLGKDSESIIERMKSSDYENLLKVFDEEFGSMITLYR' A
#
# COMPACT_ATOMS: atom_id res chain seq x y z
N MET A 1 -4.70 -1.86 8.59
CA MET A 1 -5.37 -3.13 8.89
C MET A 1 -5.66 -3.81 7.55
N ILE A 2 -5.12 -5.01 7.32
CA ILE A 2 -5.43 -5.80 6.12
C ILE A 2 -6.76 -6.52 6.38
N LYS A 3 -7.69 -6.43 5.43
CA LYS A 3 -9.01 -7.08 5.50
C LYS A 3 -9.05 -8.37 4.69
N ASP A 4 -10.06 -9.18 4.93
CA ASP A 4 -10.29 -10.41 4.18
C ASP A 4 -10.69 -10.09 2.73
N ILE A 5 -10.13 -10.81 1.76
CA ILE A 5 -10.43 -10.61 0.33
C ILE A 5 -11.92 -10.76 -0.02
N SER A 6 -12.70 -11.52 0.75
CA SER A 6 -14.15 -11.63 0.56
C SER A 6 -14.90 -10.32 0.81
N GLU A 7 -14.31 -9.38 1.56
CA GLU A 7 -14.84 -8.04 1.81
C GLU A 7 -14.46 -7.03 0.72
N TYR A 8 -13.69 -7.42 -0.30
CA TYR A 8 -13.21 -6.50 -1.33
C TYR A 8 -14.37 -5.91 -2.14
N PRO A 9 -14.55 -4.59 -2.17
CA PRO A 9 -15.63 -3.97 -2.93
C PRO A 9 -15.33 -4.05 -4.43
N TYR A 10 -16.36 -4.34 -5.23
CA TYR A 10 -16.24 -4.45 -6.69
C TYR A 10 -15.82 -3.12 -7.38
N GLN A 11 -15.86 -1.99 -6.68
CA GLN A 11 -15.51 -0.67 -7.19
C GLN A 11 -14.81 0.19 -6.13
N GLY A 12 -13.85 1.01 -6.55
CA GLY A 12 -13.26 2.08 -5.74
C GLY A 12 -11.74 2.15 -5.81
N ASP A 13 -11.20 3.36 -5.98
CA ASP A 13 -9.77 3.63 -6.13
C ASP A 13 -8.99 3.53 -4.80
N ARG A 14 -9.69 3.28 -3.68
CA ARG A 14 -9.14 3.23 -2.32
C ARG A 14 -8.90 1.82 -1.80
N HIS A 15 -9.00 0.81 -2.67
CA HIS A 15 -8.92 -0.59 -2.29
C HIS A 15 -7.87 -1.30 -3.14
N ILE A 16 -7.01 -2.08 -2.49
CA ILE A 16 -5.98 -2.88 -3.16
C ILE A 16 -6.16 -4.34 -2.76
N ASP A 17 -6.41 -5.17 -3.77
CA ASP A 17 -6.33 -6.63 -3.67
C ASP A 17 -4.86 -7.05 -3.76
N LEU A 18 -4.34 -7.58 -2.64
CA LEU A 18 -2.97 -8.05 -2.51
C LEU A 18 -2.71 -9.39 -3.19
N THR A 19 -3.76 -10.12 -3.59
CA THR A 19 -3.68 -11.36 -4.36
C THR A 19 -3.69 -11.10 -5.87
N GLY A 20 -4.15 -9.91 -6.27
CA GLY A 20 -4.22 -9.45 -7.65
C GLY A 20 -2.95 -8.75 -8.15
N PRO A 21 -2.94 -8.28 -9.41
CA PRO A 21 -1.77 -7.67 -10.04
C PRO A 21 -1.22 -6.44 -9.30
N LYS A 22 -2.09 -5.63 -8.69
CA LYS A 22 -1.70 -4.43 -7.92
C LYS A 22 -1.08 -4.77 -6.56
N GLY A 23 -1.21 -6.00 -6.09
CA GLY A 23 -0.64 -6.46 -4.83
C GLY A 23 0.88 -6.61 -4.85
N ASN A 24 1.53 -6.68 -6.00
CA ASN A 24 2.99 -6.89 -6.00
C ASN A 24 3.75 -5.67 -5.44
N ALA A 25 4.98 -5.92 -4.96
CA ALA A 25 5.80 -4.90 -4.30
C ALA A 25 6.07 -3.66 -5.17
N PHE A 26 6.34 -3.83 -6.47
CA PHE A 26 6.63 -2.71 -7.37
C PHE A 26 5.43 -1.80 -7.57
N CYS A 27 4.22 -2.38 -7.69
CA CYS A 27 3.00 -1.59 -7.74
C CYS A 27 2.76 -0.82 -6.44
N LEU A 28 2.96 -1.46 -5.28
CA LEU A 28 2.81 -0.80 -3.99
C LEU A 28 3.82 0.32 -3.79
N PHE A 29 5.06 0.18 -4.26
CA PHE A 29 6.05 1.26 -4.26
C PHE A 29 5.60 2.45 -5.10
N ALA A 30 5.14 2.21 -6.34
CA ALA A 30 4.66 3.28 -7.21
C ALA A 30 3.46 4.03 -6.60
N ILE A 31 2.51 3.29 -6.03
CA ILE A 31 1.35 3.86 -5.35
C ILE A 31 1.78 4.68 -4.13
N ALA A 32 2.69 4.16 -3.30
CA ALA A 32 3.21 4.88 -2.14
C ALA A 32 3.94 6.18 -2.54
N GLU A 33 4.72 6.15 -3.62
CA GLU A 33 5.43 7.32 -4.14
C GLU A 33 4.44 8.40 -4.60
N ASP A 34 3.40 8.02 -5.36
CA ASP A 34 2.38 8.95 -5.83
C ASP A 34 1.57 9.56 -4.68
N LEU A 35 1.18 8.73 -3.70
CA LEU A 35 0.46 9.20 -2.51
C LEU A 35 1.33 10.13 -1.65
N ALA A 36 2.60 9.79 -1.45
CA ALA A 36 3.52 10.63 -0.70
C ALA A 36 3.67 12.01 -1.37
N LYS A 37 3.82 12.06 -2.70
CA LYS A 37 3.86 13.32 -3.46
C LYS A 37 2.59 14.14 -3.31
N GLN A 38 1.42 13.52 -3.40
CA GLN A 38 0.12 14.20 -3.23
C GLN A 38 -0.07 14.79 -1.84
N LEU A 39 0.53 14.16 -0.82
CA LEU A 39 0.42 14.58 0.59
C LEU A 39 1.58 15.47 1.04
N GLY A 40 2.57 15.73 0.18
CA GLY A 40 3.79 16.47 0.54
C GLY A 40 4.69 15.74 1.54
N LYS A 41 4.64 14.40 1.57
CA LYS A 41 5.53 13.55 2.38
C LYS A 41 6.82 13.25 1.63
N ASP A 42 7.87 12.92 2.38
CA ASP A 42 9.13 12.42 1.83
C ASP A 42 8.96 10.99 1.30
N SER A 43 8.76 10.86 -0.01
CA SER A 43 8.59 9.57 -0.68
C SER A 43 9.84 8.70 -0.60
N GLU A 44 11.04 9.29 -0.62
CA GLU A 44 12.29 8.52 -0.63
C GLU A 44 12.47 7.77 0.68
N SER A 45 12.30 8.47 1.81
CA SER A 45 12.37 7.87 3.15
C SER A 45 11.32 6.78 3.37
N ILE A 46 10.08 6.98 2.89
CA ILE A 46 9.02 5.98 2.99
C ILE A 46 9.38 4.73 2.19
N ILE A 47 9.84 4.90 0.96
CA ILE A 47 10.20 3.77 0.09
C ILE A 47 11.41 3.00 0.63
N GLU A 48 12.41 3.68 1.20
CA GLU A 48 13.52 3.03 1.87
C GLU A 48 13.06 2.16 3.05
N ARG A 49 12.15 2.67 3.89
CA ARG A 49 11.54 1.89 4.97
C ARG A 49 10.74 0.70 4.45
N MET A 50 10.00 0.86 3.36
CA MET A 50 9.26 -0.26 2.75
C MET A 50 10.21 -1.36 2.23
N LYS A 51 11.40 -0.98 1.73
CA LYS A 51 12.41 -1.90 1.19
C LYS A 51 13.34 -2.52 2.22
N SER A 52 13.27 -2.12 3.50
CA SER A 52 14.26 -2.49 4.51
C SER A 52 14.21 -3.96 4.97
N SER A 53 13.21 -4.73 4.54
CA SER A 53 13.02 -6.12 4.96
C SER A 53 12.19 -6.90 3.92
N ASP A 54 11.21 -7.69 4.35
CA ASP A 54 10.36 -8.52 3.51
C ASP A 54 9.06 -7.82 3.07
N TYR A 55 8.21 -8.59 2.41
CA TYR A 55 6.92 -8.10 1.90
C TYR A 55 5.94 -7.74 3.04
N GLU A 56 6.00 -8.38 4.21
CA GLU A 56 5.14 -8.01 5.34
C GLU A 56 5.56 -6.66 5.94
N ASN A 57 6.87 -6.39 5.99
CA ASN A 57 7.36 -5.06 6.34
C ASN A 57 6.89 -4.00 5.34
N LEU A 58 6.92 -4.30 4.04
CA LEU A 58 6.38 -3.42 3.01
C LEU A 58 4.91 -3.07 3.31
N LEU A 59 4.06 -4.09 3.54
CA LEU A 59 2.64 -3.87 3.84
C LEU A 59 2.44 -3.05 5.11
N LYS A 60 3.21 -3.35 6.16
CA LYS A 60 3.15 -2.64 7.43
C LYS A 60 3.46 -1.16 7.27
N VAL A 61 4.58 -0.82 6.61
CA VAL A 61 4.96 0.59 6.38
C VAL A 61 3.94 1.28 5.47
N PHE A 62 3.44 0.61 4.44
CA PHE A 62 2.40 1.16 3.58
C PHE A 62 1.12 1.49 4.38
N ASP A 63 0.66 0.57 5.23
CA ASP A 63 -0.54 0.74 6.05
C ASP A 63 -0.35 1.80 7.14
N GLU A 64 0.84 1.90 7.74
CA GLU A 64 1.19 2.98 8.67
C GLU A 64 1.09 4.37 8.00
N GLU A 65 1.58 4.49 6.77
CA GLU A 65 1.65 5.79 6.07
C GLU A 65 0.34 6.17 5.37
N PHE A 66 -0.41 5.18 4.86
CA PHE A 66 -1.54 5.38 3.94
C PHE A 66 -2.81 4.60 4.31
N GLY A 67 -2.81 3.81 5.37
CA GLY A 67 -3.95 2.97 5.78
C GLY A 67 -5.22 3.75 6.16
N SER A 68 -5.10 5.06 6.39
CA SER A 68 -6.24 5.97 6.58
C SER A 68 -6.97 6.31 5.27
N MET A 69 -6.33 6.10 4.12
CA MET A 69 -6.86 6.43 2.78
C MET A 69 -7.06 5.20 1.91
N ILE A 70 -6.18 4.20 2.07
CA ILE A 70 -6.15 2.97 1.27
C ILE A 70 -6.38 1.78 2.19
N THR A 71 -7.29 0.88 1.80
CA THR A 71 -7.49 -0.40 2.49
C THR A 71 -6.91 -1.54 1.66
N LEU A 72 -6.10 -2.38 2.31
CA LEU A 72 -5.51 -3.57 1.71
C LEU A 72 -6.37 -4.80 2.02
N TYR A 73 -6.50 -5.71 1.06
CA TYR A 73 -7.27 -6.94 1.17
C TYR A 73 -6.41 -8.14 0.78
N ARG A 74 -6.45 -9.22 1.55
CA ARG A 74 -5.74 -10.48 1.27
C ARG A 74 -6.55 -11.68 1.73
#